data_AF-A0A2W0GA78-F1
#
_entry.id   AF-A0A2W0GA78-F1
#
_cell.length_a   1.000
_cell.length_b   1.000
_cell.length_c   1.000
_cell.angle_alpha   90.00
_cell.angle_beta   90.00
_cell.angle_gamma   90.00
#
_symmetry.space_group_name_H-M   'P 1'
#
loop_
_entity.id
_entity.type
_entity.pdbx_description
1 polymer ?
#
loop_
_entity_poly.entity_id
_entity_poly.type
_entity_poly.pdbx_seq_one_letter_code
_entity_poly.pdbx_strand_id
1 'polypeptide(L)' 'MQEIATGKPYRHLKVGYFRKRHEDRKTKIPKRYSVHAALSLKGDWLEKAGFTTNAQVRVGVEHGKIVIELMPEGTS' A
#
# COMPACT_ATOMS: atom_id res chain seq x y z
N MET A 1 -4.32 -25.62 -11.47
CA MET A 1 -4.59 -24.50 -10.56
C MET A 1 -3.63 -24.66 -9.40
N GLN A 2 -2.62 -23.80 -9.27
CA GLN A 2 -1.72 -23.86 -8.12
C GLN A 2 -2.48 -23.34 -6.90
N GLU A 3 -2.76 -24.24 -5.97
CA GLU A 3 -3.33 -23.94 -4.67
C GLU A 3 -2.27 -23.16 -3.89
N ILE A 4 -2.44 -21.83 -3.83
CA ILE A 4 -1.58 -20.98 -3.01
C ILE A 4 -1.85 -21.43 -1.57
N ALA A 5 -0.88 -22.13 -0.98
CA ALA A 5 -0.88 -22.48 0.44
C ALA A 5 -0.94 -21.17 1.25
N THR A 6 -2.16 -20.70 1.50
CA THR A 6 -2.42 -19.35 1.96
C THR A 6 -2.18 -19.33 3.46
N GLY A 7 -0.93 -19.11 3.86
CA GLY A 7 -0.57 -18.98 5.27
C GLY A 7 -1.35 -17.85 5.93
N LYS A 8 -2.19 -18.18 6.92
CA LYS A 8 -3.14 -17.31 7.66
C LYS A 8 -4.00 -16.41 6.76
N PRO A 9 -5.33 -16.59 6.72
CA PRO A 9 -6.23 -15.84 5.83
C PRO A 9 -6.27 -14.33 6.11
N TYR A 10 -5.84 -13.91 7.31
CA TYR A 10 -5.87 -12.51 7.72
C TYR A 10 -4.56 -12.06 8.36
N ARG A 11 -4.21 -10.80 8.13
CA ARG A 11 -3.12 -10.09 8.80
C ARG A 11 -3.70 -8.92 9.58
N HIS A 12 -3.39 -8.85 10.87
CA HIS A 12 -3.79 -7.75 11.73
C HIS A 12 -2.77 -6.63 11.62
N LEU A 13 -3.14 -5.55 10.94
CA LEU A 13 -2.32 -4.37 10.75
C LEU A 13 -2.99 -3.16 11.41
N LYS A 14 -2.18 -2.20 11.87
CA LYS A 14 -2.67 -0.95 12.45
C LYS A 14 -2.51 0.18 11.46
N VAL A 15 -3.56 0.99 11.30
CA VAL A 15 -3.46 2.26 10.58
C VAL A 15 -2.58 3.20 11.39
N GLY A 16 -1.47 3.60 10.79
CA GLY A 16 -0.56 4.60 11.31
C GLY A 16 -0.77 5.93 10.59
N TYR A 17 0.30 6.72 10.52
CA TYR A 17 0.29 7.97 9.80
C TYR A 17 1.55 8.14 8.95
N PHE A 18 1.41 8.86 7.84
CA PHE A 18 2.50 9.37 7.01
C PHE A 18 2.63 10.88 7.22
N ARG A 19 3.85 11.35 7.47
CA ARG A 19 4.17 12.78 7.59
C ARG A 19 4.79 13.30 6.32
N LYS A 20 4.15 14.28 5.69
CA LYS A 20 4.72 15.03 4.57
C LYS A 20 5.36 16.31 5.10
N ARG A 21 6.67 16.46 4.89
CA ARG A 21 7.40 17.71 5.15
C ARG A 21 7.13 18.68 4.00
N HIS A 22 6.73 19.90 4.33
CA HIS A 22 6.64 21.01 3.39
C HIS A 22 7.78 21.96 3.67
N GLU A 23 8.62 22.16 2.68
CA GLU A 23 9.83 22.96 2.78
C GLU A 23 9.85 24.04 1.71
N ASP A 24 10.42 25.18 2.06
CA ASP A 24 10.61 26.26 1.09
C ASP A 24 11.51 25.77 -0.04
N ARG A 25 11.08 25.93 -1.30
CA ARG A 25 11.88 25.47 -2.45
C ARG A 25 13.26 26.14 -2.49
N LYS A 26 13.34 27.42 -2.10
CA LYS A 26 14.54 28.24 -2.18
C LYS A 26 15.44 28.06 -0.97
N THR A 27 14.89 28.02 0.24
CA THR A 27 15.70 27.96 1.48
C THR A 27 15.82 26.56 2.09
N LYS A 28 15.01 25.58 1.64
CA LYS A 28 14.90 24.22 2.21
C LYS A 28 14.50 24.16 3.68
N ILE A 29 14.12 25.31 4.26
CA ILE A 29 13.64 25.40 5.63
C ILE A 29 12.23 24.78 5.70
N PRO A 30 11.97 23.87 6.64
CA PRO A 30 10.65 23.29 6.84
C PRO A 30 9.67 24.37 7.32
N LYS A 31 8.57 24.54 6.60
CA LYS A 31 7.48 25.47 6.98
C LYS A 31 6.43 24.80 7.84
N ARG A 32 6.07 23.56 7.51
CA ARG A 32 5.06 22.78 8.23
C ARG A 32 5.15 21.30 7.90
N TYR A 33 4.42 20.50 8.68
CA TYR A 33 4.18 19.09 8.42
C TYR A 33 2.69 18.85 8.21
N SER A 34 2.35 17.99 7.26
CA SER A 34 1.00 17.42 7.15
C SER A 34 1.03 15.96 7.59
N VAL A 35 -0.04 15.52 8.24
CA VAL A 35 -0.23 14.16 8.72
C VAL A 35 -1.39 13.54 7.96
N HIS A 36 -1.19 12.35 7.41
CA HIS A 36 -2.20 11.60 6.66
C HIS A 36 -2.28 10.18 7.21
N ALA A 37 -3.47 9.56 7.18
CA ALA A 37 -3.60 8.14 7.53
C ALA A 37 -2.78 7.29 6.55
N ALA A 38 -2.12 6.24 7.07
CA ALA A 38 -1.31 5.35 6.25
C ALA A 38 -1.40 3.91 6.75
N LEU A 39 -1.40 2.96 5.82
CA LEU A 39 -1.32 1.53 6.09
C LEU A 39 -0.04 1.00 5.45
N SER A 40 0.71 0.18 6.19
CA SER A 40 1.97 -0.41 5.73
C SER A 40 1.78 -1.91 5.48
N LEU A 41 1.74 -2.30 4.21
CA LEU A 41 1.75 -3.71 3.80
C LEU A 41 3.20 -4.09 3.46
N LYS A 42 3.82 -4.97 4.26
CA LYS A 42 5.23 -5.37 4.10
C LYS A 42 5.44 -6.84 4.44
N GLY A 43 6.42 -7.46 3.76
CA GLY A 43 6.93 -8.80 4.03
C GLY A 43 6.62 -9.82 2.94
N ASP A 44 7.31 -10.96 3.00
CA ASP A 44 7.29 -12.03 1.99
C ASP A 44 5.91 -12.62 1.69
N TRP A 45 4.93 -12.37 2.57
CA TRP A 45 3.55 -12.82 2.37
C TRP A 45 2.87 -12.11 1.19
N LEU A 46 3.31 -10.91 0.81
CA LEU A 46 2.81 -10.21 -0.38
C LEU A 46 3.19 -10.96 -1.66
N GLU A 47 4.46 -11.34 -1.79
CA GLU A 47 4.94 -12.12 -2.94
C GLU A 47 4.27 -13.50 -3.00
N LYS A 48 4.09 -14.16 -1.83
CA LYS A 48 3.34 -15.43 -1.74
C LYS A 48 1.87 -15.28 -2.15
N ALA A 49 1.29 -14.08 -2.01
CA ALA A 49 -0.04 -13.76 -2.47
C ALA A 49 -0.08 -13.26 -3.94
N GLY A 50 1.06 -13.27 -4.64
CA GLY A 50 1.17 -12.86 -6.04
C GLY A 50 1.48 -11.38 -6.25
N PHE A 51 1.58 -10.57 -5.18
CA PHE A 51 1.97 -9.16 -5.27
C PHE A 51 3.49 -9.04 -5.37
N THR A 52 4.00 -9.26 -6.58
CA THR A 52 5.43 -9.15 -6.89
C THR A 52 5.88 -7.69 -7.02
N THR A 53 7.20 -7.47 -7.00
CA THR A 53 7.78 -6.13 -7.20
C THR A 53 7.40 -5.58 -8.57
N ASN A 54 7.00 -4.31 -8.63
CA ASN A 54 6.50 -3.59 -9.81
C ASN A 54 5.15 -4.06 -10.36
N ALA A 55 4.45 -4.99 -9.70
CA ALA A 55 3.11 -5.38 -10.08
C ALA A 55 2.15 -4.18 -9.99
N GLN A 56 1.32 -3.99 -11.02
CA GLN A 56 0.26 -3.00 -10.99
C GLN A 56 -0.91 -3.51 -10.16
N VAL A 57 -1.49 -2.63 -9.34
CA VAL A 57 -2.62 -2.96 -8.48
C VAL A 57 -3.74 -1.95 -8.64
N ARG A 58 -4.98 -2.45 -8.58
CA ARG A 58 -6.18 -1.65 -8.43
C ARG A 58 -6.55 -1.59 -6.96
N VAL A 59 -6.93 -0.41 -6.48
CA VAL A 59 -7.41 -0.21 -5.12
C VAL A 59 -8.88 0.24 -5.17
N GLY A 60 -9.78 -0.69 -4.83
CA GLY A 60 -11.19 -0.39 -4.59
C GLY A 60 -11.39 0.19 -3.19
N VAL A 61 -12.18 1.26 -3.08
CA VAL A 61 -12.46 1.93 -1.80
C VAL A 61 -13.95 1.91 -1.53
N GLU A 62 -14.31 1.36 -0.38
CA GLU A 62 -15.68 1.30 0.14
C GLU A 62 -15.70 1.77 1.61
N HIS A 63 -16.89 2.01 2.16
CA HIS A 63 -17.00 2.42 3.57
C HIS A 63 -16.46 1.32 4.49
N GLY A 64 -15.38 1.62 5.22
CA GLY A 64 -14.74 0.68 6.16
C GLY A 64 -13.92 -0.44 5.50
N LYS A 65 -13.75 -0.43 4.17
CA LYS A 65 -13.08 -1.52 3.44
C LYS A 65 -12.23 -1.00 2.29
N ILE A 66 -11.06 -1.60 2.12
CA ILE A 66 -10.19 -1.39 0.98
C ILE A 66 -9.91 -2.77 0.37
N VAL A 67 -10.09 -2.88 -0.94
CA VAL A 67 -9.81 -4.10 -1.70
C VAL A 67 -8.65 -3.81 -2.64
N ILE A 68 -7.60 -4.62 -2.57
CA ILE A 68 -6.40 -4.47 -3.41
C ILE A 68 -6.31 -5.70 -4.30
N GLU A 69 -6.32 -5.48 -5.60
CA GLU A 69 -6.33 -6.53 -6.62
C GLU A 69 -5.18 -6.31 -7.60
N LEU A 70 -4.58 -7.39 -8.09
CA LEU A 70 -3.60 -7.30 -9.18
C LEU A 70 -4.30 -6.89 -10.47
N MET A 71 -3.69 -5.97 -11.20
CA MET A 71 -4.12 -5.67 -12.55
C MET A 71 -3.48 -6.66 -13.53
N PRO A 72 -4.24 -7.19 -14.49
CA PRO A 72 -3.65 -8.01 -15.55
C PRO A 72 -2.68 -7.15 -16.37
N GLU A 73 -1.49 -7.68 -16.64
CA GLU A 73 -0.53 -7.00 -17.50
C GLU A 73 -1.07 -6.95 -18.93
N GLY A 74 -1.37 -5.75 -19.44
CA GLY A 74 -1.75 -5.53 -20.84
C GLY A 74 -3.14 -4.97 -21.08
N THR A 75 -3.46 -3.80 -20.53
CA THR A 75 -4.52 -2.96 -21.13
C THR A 75 -4.05 -1.50 -21.14
N SER A 76 -3.13 -1.23 -22.07
CA SER A 76 -3.00 0.11 -22.68
C SER A 76 -3.93 0.18 -23.88
#